data_AF-M8CEJ1-F1
#
_entry.id   AF-M8CEJ1-F1
#
_cell.length_a   1.000
_cell.length_b   1.000
_cell.length_c   1.000
_cell.angle_alpha   90.00
_cell.angle_beta   90.00
_cell.angle_gamma   90.00
#
_symmetry.space_group_name_H-M   'P 1'
#
loop_
_entity.id
_entity.type
_entity.pdbx_description
1 polymer ?
#
loop_
_entity_poly.entity_id
_entity_poly.type
_entity_poly.pdbx_seq_one_letter_code
_entity_poly.pdbx_strand_id
1 'polypeptide(L)'
;MGARSRGGTRSLLLLSLHLLCLHSCLRCSVSAAGSGDPYVGVTIGTAVTNLLSPSDLAAFLRAQRITHVRLYDADPRLLSALASSGATAIVGVPNDELLALGSSPATASAWVARRVLPFAAANSTSPGLISAIAVGDEVPTALPSALPILLPAIQSLAAALAAANLSSIPVSTPLPFSIVLEPFPPSQAYFNQSLAKSFLLPLLSHLANTSAPLMLNLYPYYSLMQSSGVVPVDNAMFKPLPPSLEMVDPNTLLHYTNVFDAMLDAVYVALKNLNVSAGIPVLVTETGWPSYGDRKEEPYASKDNANTYNSNLIKHVTEKPGTPMRPGAQASVYIYELFNEDLRPGPASEANWGLFHGNGTPVYLLHVTGKDGFLGNDTTDRTFCIAADDADEKAVQAAMDWACGPGRSDCTAIQPGEGCYEPNDVRSHASFAFNTYYQSQGKAGGSCYFQGAGMVTTTDPIHGHLTEAELVLAVDCLIVVVLCQVCKSALGVERLDLIGPSHSAISQREKGRHKNAKKNPLSRMCVRLTAFVAYDQQMNCGQQHRSYHEVTFFFQSHLRYYTFSRVAYFVQIFDYSYQLSQYHILPQGHDSCIFVGSKLYSNVTKSDGANTTTTQTSDAEGSAERVN
;
A
#
# COMPACT_ATOMS: atom_id res chain seq x y z
N MET A 1 -72.72 -21.14 35.38
CA MET A 1 -72.18 -20.45 36.56
C MET A 1 -70.90 -21.16 37.00
N GLY A 2 -69.78 -20.43 37.12
CA GLY A 2 -68.55 -20.76 37.88
C GLY A 2 -67.76 -22.00 37.44
N ALA A 3 -66.55 -21.96 36.87
CA ALA A 3 -65.31 -21.27 37.24
C ALA A 3 -64.72 -21.67 38.61
N ARG A 4 -63.64 -22.49 38.58
CA ARG A 4 -62.36 -22.41 39.36
C ARG A 4 -61.63 -23.76 39.24
N SER A 5 -60.55 -23.90 38.47
CA SER A 5 -59.17 -23.35 38.60
C SER A 5 -58.37 -23.91 39.77
N ARG A 6 -57.32 -24.68 39.43
CA ARG A 6 -55.91 -24.60 39.90
C ARG A 6 -55.18 -25.88 39.44
N GLY A 7 -54.48 -25.95 38.31
CA GLY A 7 -53.95 -24.87 37.48
C GLY A 7 -52.74 -24.21 38.15
N GLY A 8 -51.68 -24.97 38.44
CA GLY A 8 -50.51 -24.42 39.13
C GLY A 8 -49.19 -25.17 38.97
N THR A 9 -49.17 -26.43 38.52
CA THR A 9 -47.92 -27.21 38.57
C THR A 9 -47.40 -27.69 37.21
N ARG A 10 -48.25 -27.84 36.18
CA ARG A 10 -47.79 -28.30 34.85
C ARG A 10 -47.36 -27.17 33.91
N SER A 11 -47.86 -25.95 34.09
CA SER A 11 -47.48 -24.80 33.24
C SER A 11 -46.13 -24.18 33.64
N LEU A 12 -45.71 -24.35 34.89
CA LEU A 12 -44.43 -23.83 35.41
C LEU A 12 -43.23 -24.70 35.00
N LEU A 13 -43.41 -26.01 34.81
CA LEU A 13 -42.34 -26.89 34.33
C LEU A 13 -42.06 -26.76 32.81
N LEU A 14 -43.08 -26.42 32.02
CA LEU A 14 -42.90 -26.18 30.57
C LEU A 14 -42.33 -24.78 30.30
N LEU A 15 -42.65 -23.79 31.14
CA LEU A 15 -42.05 -22.45 31.04
C LEU A 15 -40.58 -22.45 31.48
N SER A 16 -40.19 -23.27 32.47
CA SER A 16 -38.80 -23.37 32.92
C SER A 16 -37.91 -24.12 31.92
N LEU A 17 -38.42 -25.16 31.25
CA LEU A 17 -37.66 -25.84 30.18
C LEU A 17 -37.48 -24.95 28.94
N HIS A 18 -38.46 -24.12 28.58
CA HIS A 18 -38.31 -23.17 27.47
C HIS A 18 -37.44 -21.96 27.82
N LEU A 19 -37.44 -21.45 29.06
CA LEU A 19 -36.50 -20.39 29.46
C LEU A 19 -35.05 -20.90 29.59
N LEU A 20 -34.81 -22.14 30.01
CA LEU A 20 -33.44 -22.70 30.03
C LEU A 20 -32.94 -23.05 28.62
N CYS A 21 -33.81 -23.49 27.70
CA CYS A 21 -33.44 -23.64 26.29
C CYS A 21 -33.20 -22.29 25.57
N LEU A 22 -33.81 -21.18 26.02
CA LEU A 22 -33.48 -19.84 25.50
C LEU A 22 -32.19 -19.25 26.10
N HIS A 23 -31.80 -19.60 27.33
CA HIS A 23 -30.49 -19.22 27.88
C HIS A 23 -29.36 -20.13 27.36
N SER A 24 -29.69 -21.30 26.81
CA SER A 24 -28.83 -22.10 25.93
C SER A 24 -28.63 -21.48 24.52
N CYS A 25 -29.11 -20.25 24.29
CA CYS A 25 -28.88 -19.51 23.05
C CYS A 25 -28.35 -18.08 23.26
N LEU A 26 -27.86 -17.75 24.47
CA LEU A 26 -26.96 -16.60 24.63
C LEU A 26 -25.62 -16.98 23.98
N ARG A 27 -25.57 -16.70 22.68
CA ARG A 27 -24.40 -16.74 21.83
C ARG A 27 -23.30 -15.86 22.44
N CYS A 28 -22.48 -16.42 23.31
CA CYS A 28 -21.06 -16.10 23.25
C CYS A 28 -20.55 -16.74 21.97
N SER A 29 -20.71 -16.02 20.86
CA SER A 29 -19.68 -16.08 19.83
C SER A 29 -18.40 -15.71 20.57
N VAL A 30 -17.54 -16.70 20.79
CA VAL A 30 -16.13 -16.44 21.05
C VAL A 30 -15.66 -15.70 19.80
N SER A 31 -15.69 -14.37 19.84
CA SER A 31 -14.91 -13.56 18.92
C SER A 31 -13.48 -13.87 19.28
N ALA A 32 -12.91 -14.85 18.59
CA ALA A 32 -11.46 -14.97 18.47
C ALA A 32 -10.98 -13.61 17.96
N ALA A 33 -10.32 -12.85 18.83
CA ALA A 33 -9.52 -11.72 18.36
C ALA A 33 -8.47 -12.35 17.43
N GLY A 34 -8.59 -12.06 16.14
CA GLY A 34 -8.03 -12.85 15.04
C GLY A 34 -8.96 -12.97 13.82
N SER A 35 -10.19 -12.43 13.89
CA SER A 35 -11.21 -12.48 12.83
C SER A 35 -10.99 -11.50 11.65
N GLY A 36 -9.74 -11.27 11.25
CA GLY A 36 -9.40 -10.56 10.02
C GLY A 36 -8.86 -11.55 8.98
N ASP A 37 -9.10 -11.28 7.70
CA ASP A 37 -8.33 -11.97 6.66
C ASP A 37 -6.83 -11.75 6.93
N PRO A 38 -5.98 -12.78 6.77
CA PRO A 38 -4.55 -12.63 6.96
C PRO A 38 -4.02 -11.56 6.00
N TYR A 39 -3.10 -10.75 6.50
CA TYR A 39 -2.57 -9.60 5.78
C TYR A 39 -1.05 -9.55 5.84
N VAL A 40 -0.48 -8.78 4.91
CA VAL A 40 0.91 -8.37 4.95
C VAL A 40 0.95 -6.89 5.31
N GLY A 41 1.71 -6.56 6.36
CA GLY A 41 2.06 -5.21 6.75
C GLY A 41 3.53 -4.93 6.54
N VAL A 42 3.97 -3.74 6.93
CA VAL A 42 5.39 -3.33 6.92
C VAL A 42 5.75 -2.69 8.25
N THR A 43 6.99 -2.83 8.70
CA THR A 43 7.53 -2.01 9.79
C THR A 43 8.06 -0.68 9.24
N ILE A 44 8.03 0.37 10.06
CA ILE A 44 8.69 1.64 9.75
C ILE A 44 9.66 1.97 10.88
N GLY A 45 10.95 1.80 10.62
CA GLY A 45 12.04 2.35 11.41
C GLY A 45 12.24 3.85 11.18
N THR A 46 12.98 4.50 12.09
CA THR A 46 13.22 5.95 12.08
C THR A 46 14.70 6.32 12.01
N ALA A 47 15.61 5.35 11.95
CA ALA A 47 17.03 5.60 11.77
C ALA A 47 17.36 5.88 10.28
N VAL A 48 16.71 6.91 9.71
CA VAL A 48 16.72 7.25 8.28
C VAL A 48 17.05 8.74 8.11
N THR A 49 18.00 9.11 7.26
CA THR A 49 18.38 10.53 7.01
C THR A 49 17.35 11.33 6.22
N ASN A 50 16.79 10.74 5.16
CA ASN A 50 15.93 11.42 4.18
C ASN A 50 14.48 10.92 4.21
N LEU A 51 13.93 10.68 5.41
CA LEU A 51 12.58 10.15 5.56
C LEU A 51 11.54 11.11 4.97
N LEU A 52 10.58 10.55 4.22
CA LEU A 52 9.43 11.30 3.68
C LEU A 52 8.74 12.16 4.75
N SER A 53 8.28 13.35 4.35
CA SER A 53 7.45 14.18 5.22
C SER A 53 6.15 13.44 5.61
N PRO A 54 5.48 13.77 6.73
CA PRO A 54 4.25 13.07 7.12
C PRO A 54 3.15 13.07 6.04
N SER A 55 3.00 14.14 5.26
CA SER A 55 2.04 14.20 4.15
C SER A 55 2.45 13.30 2.99
N ASP A 56 3.74 13.29 2.65
CA ASP A 56 4.26 12.50 1.54
C ASP A 56 4.26 11.01 1.90
N LEU A 57 4.58 10.67 3.15
CA LEU A 57 4.44 9.31 3.68
C LEU A 57 2.99 8.85 3.60
N ALA A 58 2.03 9.70 3.98
CA ALA A 58 0.61 9.35 3.88
C ALA A 58 0.18 9.10 2.42
N ALA A 59 0.63 9.94 1.50
CA ALA A 59 0.38 9.78 0.06
C ALA A 59 1.05 8.52 -0.49
N PHE A 60 2.29 8.26 -0.08
CA PHE A 60 3.07 7.10 -0.45
C PHE A 60 2.39 5.80 0.00
N LEU A 61 1.98 5.70 1.26
CA LEU A 61 1.28 4.52 1.78
C LEU A 61 -0.03 4.24 1.04
N ARG A 62 -0.79 5.29 0.68
CA ARG A 62 -1.99 5.16 -0.16
C ARG A 62 -1.66 4.66 -1.56
N ALA A 63 -0.63 5.22 -2.19
CA ALA A 63 -0.18 4.83 -3.52
C ALA A 63 0.28 3.37 -3.56
N GLN A 64 1.02 2.94 -2.54
CA GLN A 64 1.49 1.55 -2.37
C GLN A 64 0.42 0.60 -1.80
N ARG A 65 -0.76 1.13 -1.43
CA ARG A 65 -1.88 0.41 -0.79
C ARG A 65 -1.45 -0.37 0.46
N ILE A 66 -0.55 0.23 1.24
CA ILE A 66 -0.11 -0.31 2.53
C ILE A 66 -1.15 0.08 3.58
N THR A 67 -1.82 -0.91 4.15
CA THR A 67 -2.91 -0.71 5.11
C THR A 67 -2.57 -1.12 6.54
N HIS A 68 -1.45 -1.81 6.75
CA HIS A 68 -0.99 -2.29 8.06
C HIS A 68 0.46 -1.89 8.27
N VAL A 69 0.71 -1.13 9.32
CA VAL A 69 2.04 -0.62 9.67
C VAL A 69 2.36 -0.97 11.13
N ARG A 70 3.61 -1.34 11.40
CA ARG A 70 4.14 -1.44 12.76
C ARG A 70 5.17 -0.34 12.96
N LEU A 71 5.01 0.43 14.03
CA LEU A 71 5.95 1.45 14.49
C LEU A 71 6.70 0.93 15.73
N TYR A 72 7.96 1.34 15.89
CA TYR A 72 8.78 1.00 17.07
C TYR A 72 8.52 1.89 18.28
N ASP A 73 7.87 3.05 18.06
CA ASP A 73 7.44 3.96 19.11
C ASP A 73 6.05 4.55 18.80
N ALA A 74 5.63 5.49 19.64
CA ALA A 74 4.40 6.26 19.47
C ALA A 74 4.68 7.70 19.00
N ASP A 75 5.47 7.88 17.92
CA ASP A 75 5.68 9.19 17.31
C ASP A 75 4.35 9.76 16.76
N PRO A 76 3.83 10.88 17.32
CA PRO A 76 2.58 11.47 16.87
C PRO A 76 2.61 11.95 15.41
N ARG A 77 3.79 12.26 14.85
CA ARG A 77 3.94 12.67 13.45
C ARG A 77 3.66 11.52 12.49
N LEU A 78 4.24 10.34 12.77
CA LEU A 78 3.99 9.13 12.00
C LEU A 78 2.55 8.65 12.18
N LEU A 79 2.01 8.66 13.41
CA LEU A 79 0.61 8.31 13.66
C LEU A 79 -0.36 9.24 12.90
N SER A 80 -0.05 10.54 12.80
CA SER A 80 -0.86 11.48 12.00
C SER A 80 -0.78 11.19 10.49
N ALA A 81 0.39 10.77 9.99
CA ALA A 81 0.55 10.33 8.60
C ALA A 81 -0.27 9.05 8.31
N LEU A 82 -0.22 8.06 9.21
CA LEU A 82 -1.00 6.82 9.08
C LEU A 82 -2.50 7.07 9.14
N ALA A 83 -2.95 7.95 10.05
CA ALA A 83 -4.35 8.37 10.11
C ALA A 83 -4.82 9.00 8.78
N SER A 84 -3.94 9.77 8.13
CA SER A 84 -4.22 10.43 6.85
C SER A 84 -4.13 9.48 5.64
N SER A 85 -3.42 8.35 5.76
CA SER A 85 -3.37 7.32 4.72
C SER A 85 -4.51 6.31 4.80
N GLY A 86 -5.13 6.17 5.98
CA GLY A 86 -6.11 5.13 6.26
C GLY A 86 -5.48 3.78 6.64
N ALA A 87 -4.17 3.73 6.83
CA ALA A 87 -3.48 2.56 7.37
C ALA A 87 -3.76 2.42 8.88
N THR A 88 -3.70 1.19 9.39
CA THR A 88 -3.72 0.90 10.83
C THR A 88 -2.31 0.69 11.36
N ALA A 89 -2.13 0.90 12.68
CA ALA A 89 -0.83 0.92 13.33
C ALA A 89 -0.77 -0.03 14.53
N ILE A 90 0.22 -0.92 14.55
CA ILE A 90 0.76 -1.46 15.81
C ILE A 90 1.75 -0.44 16.34
N VAL A 91 1.57 0.01 17.58
CA VAL A 91 2.40 1.04 18.19
C VAL A 91 3.36 0.41 19.19
N GLY A 92 4.65 0.66 19.03
CA GLY A 92 5.71 0.17 19.90
C GLY A 92 5.84 0.97 21.19
N VAL A 93 6.27 0.29 22.24
CA VAL A 93 6.82 0.89 23.47
C VAL A 93 8.31 0.61 23.46
N PRO A 94 9.17 1.63 23.36
CA PRO A 94 10.61 1.46 23.40
C PRO A 94 11.11 0.75 24.66
N ASN A 95 12.20 0.00 24.54
CA ASN A 95 12.77 -0.80 25.64
C ASN A 95 13.21 0.05 26.85
N ASP A 96 13.61 1.30 26.63
CA ASP A 96 14.02 2.25 27.67
C ASP A 96 12.85 2.82 28.49
N GLU A 97 11.61 2.73 27.98
CA GLU A 97 10.40 3.14 28.71
C GLU A 97 9.86 2.05 29.65
N LEU A 98 10.28 0.79 29.48
CA LEU A 98 9.73 -0.39 30.19
C LEU A 98 9.78 -0.25 31.71
N LEU A 99 10.90 0.25 32.25
CA LEU A 99 11.07 0.42 33.70
C LEU A 99 10.03 1.37 34.28
N ALA A 100 9.81 2.51 33.63
CA ALA A 100 8.86 3.52 34.10
C ALA A 100 7.41 3.04 34.00
N LEU A 101 7.07 2.33 32.92
CA LEU A 101 5.72 1.84 32.65
C LEU A 101 5.34 0.65 33.53
N GLY A 102 6.25 -0.30 33.75
CA GLY A 102 5.97 -1.46 34.59
C GLY A 102 6.08 -1.18 36.09
N SER A 103 6.76 -0.11 36.51
CA SER A 103 6.86 0.24 37.94
C SER A 103 5.71 1.12 38.45
N SER A 104 4.95 1.77 37.57
CA SER A 104 3.95 2.78 37.94
C SER A 104 2.71 2.73 37.05
N PRO A 105 1.57 2.25 37.57
CA PRO A 105 0.29 2.27 36.85
C PRO A 105 -0.15 3.68 36.43
N ALA A 106 0.22 4.71 37.21
CA ALA A 106 -0.05 6.11 36.88
C ALA A 106 0.74 6.56 35.64
N THR A 107 1.99 6.10 35.51
CA THR A 107 2.81 6.37 34.33
C THR A 107 2.22 5.70 33.09
N ALA A 108 1.81 4.43 33.19
CA ALA A 108 1.13 3.74 32.11
C ALA A 108 -0.18 4.43 31.68
N SER A 109 -0.98 4.91 32.65
CA SER A 109 -2.20 5.67 32.38
C SER A 109 -1.91 6.98 31.65
N ALA A 110 -0.89 7.72 32.08
CA ALA A 110 -0.47 8.95 31.43
C ALA A 110 0.08 8.70 30.01
N TRP A 111 0.79 7.59 29.81
CA TRP A 111 1.29 7.17 28.51
C TRP A 111 0.13 6.89 27.54
N VAL A 112 -0.85 6.08 27.94
CA VAL A 112 -2.05 5.79 27.13
C VAL A 112 -2.81 7.08 26.79
N ALA A 113 -3.04 7.94 27.78
CA ALA A 113 -3.75 9.21 27.58
C ALA A 113 -3.05 10.14 26.58
N ARG A 114 -1.71 10.15 26.57
CA ARG A 114 -0.92 11.04 25.70
C ARG A 114 -0.67 10.46 24.31
N ARG A 115 -0.36 9.17 24.23
CA ARG A 115 0.18 8.52 23.02
C ARG A 115 -0.87 7.74 22.23
N VAL A 116 -1.87 7.18 22.91
CA VAL A 116 -2.84 6.27 22.30
C VAL A 116 -4.19 6.95 22.11
N LEU A 117 -4.71 7.57 23.16
CA LEU A 117 -6.06 8.16 23.18
C LEU A 117 -6.34 9.13 22.02
N PRO A 118 -5.40 10.00 21.58
CA PRO A 118 -5.64 10.90 20.45
C PRO A 118 -5.89 10.19 19.11
N PHE A 119 -5.43 8.94 18.97
CA PHE A 119 -5.48 8.18 17.72
C PHE A 119 -6.37 6.93 17.79
N ALA A 120 -6.80 6.53 18.98
CA ALA A 120 -7.54 5.28 19.21
C ALA A 120 -9.06 5.37 18.93
N ALA A 121 -9.63 6.57 18.87
CA ALA A 121 -11.07 6.75 18.76
C ALA A 121 -11.59 6.35 17.36
N ALA A 122 -12.25 5.19 17.28
CA ALA A 122 -13.09 4.85 16.14
C ALA A 122 -14.35 5.72 16.15
N ASN A 123 -14.71 6.30 15.01
CA ASN A 123 -15.99 6.98 14.82
C ASN A 123 -16.74 6.35 13.63
N SER A 124 -17.95 6.83 13.34
CA SER A 124 -18.76 6.28 12.23
C SER A 124 -18.11 6.36 10.85
N THR A 125 -17.02 7.12 10.72
CA THR A 125 -16.32 7.42 9.46
C THR A 125 -14.87 6.94 9.40
N SER A 126 -14.25 6.54 10.52
CA SER A 126 -12.89 6.00 10.56
C SER A 126 -12.77 4.87 11.60
N PRO A 127 -12.26 3.68 11.20
CA PRO A 127 -11.81 2.70 12.18
C PRO A 127 -10.69 3.29 13.04
N GLY A 128 -10.57 2.84 14.29
CA GLY A 128 -9.50 3.31 15.18
C GLY A 128 -8.14 3.01 14.56
N LEU A 129 -7.22 3.98 14.59
CA LEU A 129 -5.90 3.86 13.96
C LEU A 129 -5.08 2.73 14.59
N ILE A 130 -5.09 2.66 15.92
CA ILE A 130 -4.22 1.77 16.68
C ILE A 130 -4.87 0.39 16.77
N SER A 131 -4.23 -0.59 16.14
CA SER A 131 -4.69 -1.98 16.07
C SER A 131 -4.11 -2.88 17.16
N ALA A 132 -2.94 -2.53 17.73
CA ALA A 132 -2.33 -3.19 18.88
C ALA A 132 -1.24 -2.33 19.52
N ILE A 133 -0.80 -2.71 20.72
CA ILE A 133 0.41 -2.18 21.36
C ILE A 133 1.45 -3.29 21.49
N ALA A 134 2.66 -3.04 20.98
CA ALA A 134 3.83 -3.91 21.09
C ALA A 134 4.75 -3.37 22.20
N VAL A 135 4.76 -4.02 23.36
CA VAL A 135 5.51 -3.56 24.54
C VAL A 135 6.92 -4.12 24.52
N GLY A 136 7.91 -3.25 24.38
CA GLY A 136 9.29 -3.64 24.14
C GLY A 136 9.48 -4.26 22.76
N ASP A 137 10.73 -4.60 22.44
CA ASP A 137 11.10 -5.33 21.25
C ASP A 137 12.29 -6.23 21.56
N GLU A 138 12.11 -7.54 21.33
CA GLU A 138 13.07 -8.60 21.61
C GLU A 138 13.72 -8.57 23.01
N VAL A 139 13.00 -8.10 24.03
CA VAL A 139 13.55 -7.86 25.39
C VAL A 139 14.36 -9.03 25.98
N PRO A 140 13.98 -10.32 25.82
CA PRO A 140 14.77 -11.43 26.36
C PRO A 140 16.22 -11.48 25.85
N THR A 141 16.50 -10.94 24.67
CA THR A 141 17.85 -10.89 24.07
C THR A 141 18.41 -9.47 24.05
N ALA A 142 17.60 -8.47 23.69
CA ALA A 142 18.03 -7.09 23.52
C ALA A 142 18.26 -6.35 24.86
N LEU A 143 17.42 -6.60 25.87
CA LEU A 143 17.55 -5.99 27.20
C LEU A 143 17.14 -6.98 28.31
N PRO A 144 17.94 -8.05 28.55
CA PRO A 144 17.55 -9.12 29.48
C PRO A 144 17.32 -8.62 30.92
N SER A 145 17.98 -7.53 31.32
CA SER A 145 17.81 -6.89 32.63
C SER A 145 16.41 -6.29 32.85
N ALA A 146 15.68 -5.97 31.77
CA ALA A 146 14.31 -5.46 31.83
C ALA A 146 13.25 -6.57 31.76
N LEU A 147 13.63 -7.82 31.55
CA LEU A 147 12.68 -8.94 31.46
C LEU A 147 11.71 -9.03 32.67
N PRO A 148 12.15 -8.82 33.93
CA PRO A 148 11.23 -8.88 35.08
C PRO A 148 10.14 -7.80 35.09
N ILE A 149 10.37 -6.66 34.42
CA ILE A 149 9.43 -5.53 34.39
C ILE A 149 8.52 -5.54 33.15
N LEU A 150 8.82 -6.38 32.15
CA LEU A 150 8.08 -6.45 30.90
C LEU A 150 6.60 -6.86 31.08
N LEU A 151 6.33 -7.98 31.76
CA LEU A 151 4.94 -8.39 32.00
C LEU A 151 4.16 -7.39 32.87
N PRO A 152 4.72 -6.81 33.96
CA PRO A 152 4.10 -5.69 34.66
C PRO A 152 3.79 -4.48 33.77
N ALA A 153 4.66 -4.14 32.81
CA ALA A 153 4.41 -3.05 31.86
C ALA A 153 3.23 -3.38 30.92
N ILE A 154 3.20 -4.60 30.35
CA ILE A 154 2.09 -5.10 29.52
C ILE A 154 0.76 -5.02 30.29
N GLN A 155 0.74 -5.53 31.52
CA GLN A 155 -0.46 -5.53 32.37
C GLN A 155 -0.91 -4.12 32.76
N SER A 156 0.04 -3.22 33.05
CA SER A 156 -0.26 -1.83 33.41
C SER A 156 -0.86 -1.06 32.23
N LEU A 157 -0.33 -1.26 31.02
CA LEU A 157 -0.87 -0.67 29.79
C LEU A 157 -2.25 -1.26 29.44
N ALA A 158 -2.43 -2.57 29.56
CA ALA A 158 -3.74 -3.21 29.35
C ALA A 158 -4.80 -2.68 30.34
N ALA A 159 -4.44 -2.50 31.61
CA ALA A 159 -5.33 -1.90 32.62
C ALA A 159 -5.64 -0.43 32.31
N ALA A 160 -4.67 0.35 31.86
CA ALA A 160 -4.86 1.74 31.45
C ALA A 160 -5.79 1.86 30.22
N LEU A 161 -5.63 0.99 29.22
CA LEU A 161 -6.54 0.91 28.08
C LEU A 161 -7.96 0.54 28.51
N ALA A 162 -8.11 -0.45 29.40
CA ALA A 162 -9.41 -0.82 29.94
C ALA A 162 -10.09 0.36 30.66
N ALA A 163 -9.35 1.11 31.48
CA ALA A 163 -9.85 2.31 32.15
C ALA A 163 -10.24 3.43 31.17
N ALA A 164 -9.63 3.48 29.99
CA ALA A 164 -9.95 4.39 28.90
C ALA A 164 -11.06 3.88 27.95
N ASN A 165 -11.69 2.73 28.25
CA ASN A 165 -12.66 2.04 27.37
C ASN A 165 -12.08 1.59 26.02
N LEU A 166 -10.78 1.29 25.98
CA LEU A 166 -10.04 0.82 24.81
C LEU A 166 -9.55 -0.63 24.98
N SER A 167 -10.25 -1.44 25.77
CA SER A 167 -9.89 -2.84 26.05
C SER A 167 -9.88 -3.75 24.81
N SER A 168 -10.41 -3.27 23.67
CA SER A 168 -10.34 -3.95 22.38
C SER A 168 -8.97 -3.87 21.71
N ILE A 169 -8.10 -2.95 22.15
CA ILE A 169 -6.72 -2.85 21.64
C ILE A 169 -5.86 -3.88 22.39
N PRO A 170 -5.41 -4.96 21.72
CA PRO A 170 -4.58 -5.96 22.36
C PRO A 170 -3.19 -5.38 22.70
N VAL A 171 -2.64 -5.83 23.83
CA VAL A 171 -1.29 -5.50 24.28
C VAL A 171 -0.48 -6.79 24.32
N SER A 172 0.64 -6.82 23.60
CA SER A 172 1.54 -7.98 23.56
C SER A 172 2.98 -7.51 23.53
N THR A 173 3.92 -8.41 23.26
CA THR A 173 5.35 -8.12 23.18
C THR A 173 5.99 -8.93 22.04
N PRO A 174 6.65 -8.28 21.08
CA PRO A 174 7.47 -8.94 20.06
C PRO A 174 8.61 -9.72 20.71
N LEU A 175 8.64 -11.03 20.50
CA LEU A 175 9.69 -11.91 21.01
C LEU A 175 10.60 -12.37 19.86
N PRO A 176 11.91 -12.54 20.11
CA PRO A 176 12.83 -13.04 19.12
C PRO A 176 12.60 -14.54 18.93
N PHE A 177 12.77 -15.06 17.71
CA PHE A 177 12.66 -16.51 17.47
C PHE A 177 13.62 -17.35 18.31
N SER A 178 14.77 -16.79 18.71
CA SER A 178 15.83 -17.47 19.47
C SER A 178 15.40 -18.01 20.84
N ILE A 179 14.21 -17.64 21.34
CA ILE A 179 13.63 -18.26 22.54
C ILE A 179 13.15 -19.71 22.31
N VAL A 180 12.93 -20.09 21.05
CA VAL A 180 12.60 -21.46 20.63
C VAL A 180 13.90 -22.21 20.39
N LEU A 181 14.13 -23.25 21.19
CA LEU A 181 15.29 -24.11 21.12
C LEU A 181 14.99 -25.35 20.28
N GLU A 182 16.04 -25.84 19.61
CA GLU A 182 15.98 -26.98 18.69
C GLU A 182 14.82 -26.90 17.68
N PRO A 183 14.65 -25.77 16.96
CA PRO A 183 13.49 -25.55 16.11
C PRO A 183 13.42 -26.47 14.87
N PHE A 184 14.48 -27.21 14.55
CA PHE A 184 14.55 -28.07 13.38
C PHE A 184 15.02 -29.48 13.77
N PRO A 185 14.23 -30.55 13.47
CA PRO A 185 12.89 -30.51 12.89
C PRO A 185 11.83 -29.87 13.82
N PRO A 186 10.78 -29.22 13.28
CA PRO A 186 9.78 -28.49 14.08
C PRO A 186 9.14 -29.28 15.22
N SER A 187 8.90 -30.58 15.03
CA SER A 187 8.28 -31.48 16.02
C SER A 187 9.04 -31.64 17.34
N GLN A 188 10.32 -31.29 17.40
CA GLN A 188 11.11 -31.37 18.63
C GLN A 188 11.25 -30.01 19.35
N ALA A 189 10.76 -28.93 18.75
CA ALA A 189 10.96 -27.58 19.23
C ALA A 189 10.39 -27.37 20.65
N TYR A 190 11.10 -26.62 21.48
CA TYR A 190 10.66 -26.30 22.83
C TYR A 190 11.20 -24.93 23.28
N PHE A 191 10.49 -24.27 24.20
CA PHE A 191 11.00 -23.05 24.81
C PHE A 191 12.05 -23.37 25.87
N ASN A 192 13.05 -22.48 26.03
CA ASN A 192 13.99 -22.55 27.15
C ASN A 192 13.23 -22.68 28.48
N GLN A 193 13.49 -23.75 29.25
CA GLN A 193 12.67 -24.07 30.43
C GLN A 193 12.71 -23.01 31.54
N SER A 194 13.85 -22.32 31.71
CA SER A 194 14.00 -21.26 32.71
C SER A 194 13.13 -20.07 32.33
N LEU A 195 13.27 -19.61 31.09
CA LEU A 195 12.47 -18.52 30.52
C LEU A 195 10.98 -18.87 30.44
N ALA A 196 10.68 -20.13 30.12
CA ALA A 196 9.32 -20.63 30.02
C ALA A 196 8.56 -20.49 31.35
N LYS A 197 9.21 -20.87 32.46
CA LYS A 197 8.61 -20.79 33.79
C LYS A 197 8.57 -19.36 34.33
N SER A 198 9.65 -18.59 34.15
CA SER A 198 9.77 -17.26 34.73
C SER A 198 8.96 -16.19 34.01
N PHE A 199 8.71 -16.37 32.71
CA PHE A 199 8.14 -15.31 31.87
C PHE A 199 7.09 -15.81 30.87
N LEU A 200 7.38 -16.84 30.05
CA LEU A 200 6.48 -17.19 28.94
C LEU A 200 5.14 -17.76 29.40
N LEU A 201 5.10 -18.65 30.38
CA LEU A 201 3.83 -19.19 30.89
C LEU A 201 2.92 -18.08 31.48
N PRO A 202 3.42 -17.18 32.35
CA PRO A 202 2.66 -15.99 32.78
C PRO A 202 2.19 -15.10 31.63
N LEU A 203 3.06 -14.84 30.65
CA LEU A 203 2.72 -14.06 29.46
C LEU A 203 1.61 -14.72 28.64
N LEU A 204 1.76 -16.01 28.30
CA LEU A 204 0.78 -16.76 27.50
C LEU A 204 -0.58 -16.83 28.19
N SER A 205 -0.61 -16.95 29.52
CA SER A 205 -1.84 -16.85 30.32
C SER A 205 -2.49 -15.46 30.18
N HIS A 206 -1.70 -14.39 30.24
CA HIS A 206 -2.19 -13.03 30.04
C HIS A 206 -2.74 -12.82 28.61
N LEU A 207 -2.01 -13.28 27.59
CA LEU A 207 -2.43 -13.17 26.19
C LEU A 207 -3.72 -13.94 25.93
N ALA A 208 -3.86 -15.15 26.46
CA ALA A 208 -5.09 -15.93 26.36
C ALA A 208 -6.29 -15.22 27.01
N ASN A 209 -6.10 -14.62 28.19
CA ASN A 209 -7.17 -13.91 28.92
C ASN A 209 -7.60 -12.61 28.22
N THR A 210 -6.71 -11.96 27.49
CA THR A 210 -6.96 -10.70 26.78
C THR A 210 -7.25 -10.91 25.29
N SER A 211 -7.19 -12.16 24.82
CA SER A 211 -7.23 -12.50 23.39
C SER A 211 -6.17 -11.74 22.56
N ALA A 212 -5.05 -11.37 23.16
CA ALA A 212 -3.94 -10.73 22.45
C ALA A 212 -3.10 -11.78 21.70
N PRO A 213 -2.53 -11.44 20.52
CA PRO A 213 -1.69 -12.36 19.77
C PRO A 213 -0.32 -12.54 20.44
N LEU A 214 0.29 -13.69 20.21
CA LEU A 214 1.73 -13.87 20.43
C LEU A 214 2.47 -13.22 19.26
N MET A 215 3.24 -12.17 19.55
CA MET A 215 4.03 -11.43 18.57
C MET A 215 5.43 -12.04 18.46
N LEU A 216 5.89 -12.30 17.23
CA LEU A 216 7.18 -12.95 16.98
C LEU A 216 7.93 -12.30 15.82
N ASN A 217 9.21 -12.06 16.01
CA ASN A 217 10.12 -11.68 14.95
C ASN A 217 10.78 -12.97 14.40
N LEU A 218 10.55 -13.28 13.13
CA LEU A 218 10.94 -14.53 12.47
C LEU A 218 11.76 -14.24 11.21
N TYR A 219 13.03 -14.63 11.20
CA TYR A 219 13.95 -14.35 10.10
C TYR A 219 14.58 -15.63 9.53
N PRO A 220 14.01 -16.20 8.45
CA PRO A 220 14.63 -17.29 7.70
C PRO A 220 16.05 -16.97 7.22
N TYR A 221 16.36 -15.70 6.95
CA TYR A 221 17.71 -15.23 6.62
C TYR A 221 18.75 -15.66 7.65
N TYR A 222 18.51 -15.41 8.95
CA TYR A 222 19.45 -15.80 9.99
C TYR A 222 19.54 -17.32 10.16
N SER A 223 18.42 -18.04 10.00
CA SER A 223 18.45 -19.52 10.00
C SER A 223 19.30 -20.07 8.86
N LEU A 224 19.22 -19.50 7.66
CA LEU A 224 20.08 -19.85 6.53
C LEU A 224 21.56 -19.58 6.86
N MET A 225 21.87 -18.36 7.32
CA MET A 225 23.24 -17.94 7.67
C MET A 225 23.88 -18.85 8.73
N GLN A 226 23.11 -19.31 9.71
CA GLN A 226 23.60 -20.15 10.82
C GLN A 226 23.62 -21.65 10.48
N SER A 227 22.95 -22.07 9.40
CA SER A 227 22.77 -23.50 9.05
C SER A 227 24.04 -24.22 8.60
N SER A 228 25.14 -23.51 8.36
CA SER A 228 26.38 -24.09 7.81
C SER A 228 26.17 -24.89 6.51
N GLY A 229 25.23 -24.44 5.67
CA GLY A 229 24.92 -25.06 4.36
C GLY A 229 23.90 -26.21 4.41
N VAL A 230 23.33 -26.50 5.58
CA VAL A 230 22.28 -27.52 5.73
C VAL A 230 20.94 -27.06 5.15
N VAL A 231 20.61 -25.78 5.30
CA VAL A 231 19.38 -25.20 4.75
C VAL A 231 19.65 -24.75 3.31
N PRO A 232 18.95 -25.30 2.30
CA PRO A 232 19.06 -24.82 0.93
C PRO A 232 18.59 -23.36 0.84
N VAL A 233 19.33 -22.53 0.12
CA VAL A 233 18.99 -21.11 -0.11
C VAL A 233 17.58 -20.98 -0.72
N ASP A 234 17.26 -21.84 -1.68
CA ASP A 234 15.96 -21.87 -2.34
C ASP A 234 14.80 -22.20 -1.36
N ASN A 235 15.06 -23.03 -0.34
CA ASN A 235 14.10 -23.32 0.74
C ASN A 235 13.82 -22.08 1.61
N ALA A 236 14.86 -21.31 1.93
CA ALA A 236 14.70 -20.08 2.70
C ALA A 236 13.95 -18.98 1.92
N MET A 237 13.87 -19.09 0.59
CA MET A 237 13.26 -18.12 -0.32
C MET A 237 11.91 -18.55 -0.90
N PHE A 238 11.28 -19.60 -0.35
CA PHE A 238 10.02 -20.16 -0.87
C PHE A 238 10.07 -20.61 -2.34
N LYS A 239 11.26 -20.92 -2.87
CA LYS A 239 11.36 -21.43 -4.24
C LYS A 239 11.01 -22.92 -4.27
N PRO A 240 10.45 -23.41 -5.38
CA PRO A 240 10.20 -24.83 -5.56
C PRO A 240 11.48 -25.64 -5.37
N LEU A 241 11.39 -26.73 -4.62
CA LEU A 241 12.48 -27.68 -4.40
C LEU A 241 12.09 -29.03 -5.01
N PRO A 242 13.06 -29.83 -5.47
CA PRO A 242 12.80 -31.24 -5.72
C PRO A 242 12.46 -31.93 -4.39
N PRO A 243 11.61 -32.97 -4.37
CA PRO A 243 11.20 -33.66 -3.13
C PRO A 243 12.36 -34.17 -2.27
N SER A 244 13.52 -34.46 -2.87
CA SER A 244 14.73 -34.90 -2.16
C SER A 244 15.44 -33.80 -1.36
N LEU A 245 15.10 -32.53 -1.59
CA LEU A 245 15.66 -31.36 -0.90
C LEU A 245 14.65 -30.66 0.01
N GLU A 246 13.41 -31.14 0.06
CA GLU A 246 12.43 -30.68 1.04
C GLU A 246 12.87 -31.07 2.45
N MET A 247 12.61 -30.19 3.42
CA MET A 247 12.86 -30.54 4.81
C MET A 247 11.71 -31.43 5.29
N VAL A 248 12.01 -32.71 5.55
CA VAL A 248 11.05 -33.66 6.09
C VAL A 248 11.25 -33.77 7.59
N ASP A 249 10.19 -33.50 8.35
CA ASP A 249 10.19 -33.72 9.79
C ASP A 249 10.08 -35.23 10.07
N PRO A 250 11.08 -35.86 10.70
CA PRO A 250 11.12 -37.32 10.87
C PRO A 250 10.10 -37.87 11.86
N ASN A 251 9.54 -37.03 12.74
CA ASN A 251 8.57 -37.48 13.75
C ASN A 251 7.13 -37.35 13.25
N THR A 252 6.86 -36.39 12.36
CA THR A 252 5.50 -36.10 11.85
C THR A 252 5.31 -36.45 10.39
N LEU A 253 6.41 -36.65 9.65
CA LEU A 253 6.45 -36.82 8.19
C LEU A 253 5.88 -35.62 7.42
N LEU A 254 5.83 -34.45 8.06
CA LEU A 254 5.45 -33.21 7.38
C LEU A 254 6.59 -32.73 6.49
N HIS A 255 6.22 -32.33 5.28
CA HIS A 255 7.12 -31.78 4.27
C HIS A 255 7.07 -30.27 4.32
N TYR A 256 8.21 -29.64 4.58
CA TYR A 256 8.36 -28.20 4.61
C TYR A 256 9.09 -27.74 3.35
N THR A 257 8.34 -27.07 2.48
CA THR A 257 8.84 -26.49 1.22
C THR A 257 9.53 -25.14 1.43
N ASN A 258 9.40 -24.56 2.62
CA ASN A 258 10.10 -23.34 3.01
C ASN A 258 10.42 -23.30 4.51
N VAL A 259 11.47 -22.54 4.87
CA VAL A 259 11.95 -22.41 6.26
C VAL A 259 10.96 -21.64 7.13
N PHE A 260 10.24 -20.67 6.57
CA PHE A 260 9.32 -19.82 7.31
C PHE A 260 8.19 -20.63 7.97
N ASP A 261 7.56 -21.53 7.22
CA ASP A 261 6.51 -22.43 7.74
C ASP A 261 7.04 -23.36 8.82
N ALA A 262 8.27 -23.85 8.64
CA ALA A 262 8.93 -24.67 9.63
C ALA A 262 9.20 -23.93 10.94
N MET A 263 9.62 -22.67 10.87
CA MET A 263 9.80 -21.81 12.04
C MET A 263 8.46 -21.57 12.76
N LEU A 264 7.38 -21.30 12.01
CA LEU A 264 6.05 -21.15 12.59
C LEU A 264 5.55 -22.44 13.26
N ASP A 265 5.74 -23.59 12.62
CA ASP A 265 5.34 -24.87 13.23
C ASP A 265 6.21 -25.24 14.44
N ALA A 266 7.48 -24.86 14.46
CA ALA A 266 8.33 -24.99 15.64
C ALA A 266 7.77 -24.18 16.83
N VAL A 267 7.26 -22.97 16.60
CA VAL A 267 6.56 -22.17 17.62
C VAL A 267 5.31 -22.90 18.10
N TYR A 268 4.46 -23.39 17.18
CA TYR A 268 3.23 -24.09 17.56
C TYR A 268 3.50 -25.36 18.36
N VAL A 269 4.54 -26.11 18.02
CA VAL A 269 4.99 -27.28 18.78
C VAL A 269 5.51 -26.86 20.16
N ALA A 270 6.34 -25.82 20.24
CA ALA A 270 6.84 -25.32 21.52
C ALA A 270 5.71 -24.85 22.45
N LEU A 271 4.67 -24.20 21.91
CA LEU A 271 3.47 -23.83 22.66
C LEU A 271 2.68 -25.05 23.14
N LYS A 272 2.51 -26.05 22.27
CA LYS A 272 1.86 -27.32 22.62
C LYS A 272 2.59 -28.03 23.75
N ASN A 273 3.92 -28.01 23.75
CA ASN A 273 4.76 -28.61 24.79
C ASN A 273 4.64 -27.91 26.16
N LEU A 274 4.17 -26.66 26.20
CA LEU A 274 3.83 -25.94 27.43
C LEU A 274 2.39 -26.20 27.91
N ASN A 275 1.64 -27.11 27.28
CA ASN A 275 0.22 -27.39 27.54
C ASN A 275 -0.69 -26.16 27.39
N VAL A 276 -0.27 -25.18 26.59
CA VAL A 276 -1.10 -24.03 26.25
C VAL A 276 -2.14 -24.50 25.23
N SER A 277 -3.33 -24.79 25.73
CA SER A 277 -4.48 -25.29 24.97
C SER A 277 -5.37 -24.18 24.42
N ALA A 278 -5.15 -22.94 24.87
CA ALA A 278 -5.81 -21.76 24.30
C ALA A 278 -5.28 -21.50 22.89
N GLY A 279 -6.19 -21.28 21.93
CA GLY A 279 -5.84 -20.89 20.57
C GLY A 279 -5.33 -19.45 20.49
N ILE A 280 -4.16 -19.19 21.09
CA ILE A 280 -3.49 -17.88 21.00
C ILE A 280 -3.06 -17.69 19.54
N PRO A 281 -3.54 -16.63 18.87
CA PRO A 281 -3.14 -16.36 17.50
C PRO A 281 -1.67 -15.93 17.48
N VAL A 282 -0.94 -16.37 16.47
CA VAL A 282 0.44 -15.92 16.22
C VAL A 282 0.42 -14.80 15.20
N LEU A 283 1.15 -13.72 15.51
CA LEU A 283 1.37 -12.60 14.62
C LEU A 283 2.88 -12.46 14.38
N VAL A 284 3.30 -12.54 13.12
CA VAL A 284 4.71 -12.32 12.78
C VAL A 284 4.93 -10.82 12.67
N THR A 285 5.60 -10.24 13.65
CA THR A 285 5.76 -8.79 13.77
C THR A 285 6.96 -8.25 13.02
N GLU A 286 7.88 -9.12 12.62
CA GLU A 286 8.98 -8.83 11.70
C GLU A 286 9.39 -10.10 10.94
N THR A 287 9.63 -9.94 9.65
CA THR A 287 10.33 -10.91 8.82
C THR A 287 10.83 -10.22 7.56
N GLY A 288 11.98 -10.61 7.00
CA GLY A 288 12.53 -9.90 5.85
C GLY A 288 13.84 -10.49 5.37
N TRP A 289 14.52 -9.75 4.51
CA TRP A 289 15.81 -10.16 3.96
C TRP A 289 16.63 -8.93 3.53
N PRO A 290 17.90 -8.82 3.94
CA PRO A 290 18.73 -7.66 3.61
C PRO A 290 19.16 -7.67 2.14
N SER A 291 19.08 -6.52 1.50
CA SER A 291 19.41 -6.32 0.09
C SER A 291 20.90 -6.09 -0.20
N TYR A 292 21.68 -5.83 0.85
CA TYR A 292 23.11 -5.60 0.79
C TYR A 292 23.73 -5.99 2.14
N GLY A 293 24.96 -6.47 2.12
CA GLY A 293 25.72 -6.88 3.31
C GLY A 293 27.17 -7.14 2.94
N ASP A 294 28.01 -7.49 3.92
CA ASP A 294 29.40 -7.85 3.60
C ASP A 294 29.44 -9.11 2.72
N ARG A 295 30.18 -9.07 1.61
CA ARG A 295 30.18 -10.16 0.63
C ARG A 295 30.73 -11.49 1.17
N LYS A 296 31.59 -11.45 2.19
CA LYS A 296 32.20 -12.64 2.78
C LYS A 296 31.40 -13.13 3.98
N GLU A 297 31.00 -12.22 4.85
CA GLU A 297 30.29 -12.55 6.09
C GLU A 297 28.79 -12.78 5.86
N GLU A 298 28.20 -12.12 4.86
CA GLU A 298 26.76 -12.12 4.54
C GLU A 298 26.51 -12.33 3.04
N PRO A 299 26.99 -13.45 2.44
CA PRO A 299 26.98 -13.66 0.98
C PRO A 299 25.57 -13.75 0.37
N TYR A 300 24.54 -13.95 1.21
CA TYR A 300 23.16 -14.04 0.77
C TYR A 300 22.39 -12.71 0.88
N ALA A 301 23.00 -11.66 1.43
CA ALA A 301 22.42 -10.32 1.46
C ALA A 301 22.58 -9.66 0.08
N SER A 302 21.57 -9.80 -0.78
CA SER A 302 21.58 -9.26 -2.14
C SER A 302 20.18 -8.80 -2.54
N LYS A 303 20.11 -7.81 -3.45
CA LYS A 303 18.85 -7.29 -3.99
C LYS A 303 17.98 -8.40 -4.59
N ASP A 304 18.58 -9.34 -5.32
CA ASP A 304 17.86 -10.46 -5.95
C ASP A 304 17.23 -11.39 -4.92
N ASN A 305 17.97 -11.71 -3.86
CA ASN A 305 17.50 -12.55 -2.78
C ASN A 305 16.42 -11.85 -1.94
N ALA A 306 16.62 -10.57 -1.64
CA ALA A 306 15.65 -9.77 -0.89
C ALA A 306 14.32 -9.62 -1.65
N ASN A 307 14.40 -9.33 -2.95
CA ASN A 307 13.25 -9.33 -3.85
C ASN A 307 12.53 -10.68 -3.84
N THR A 308 13.28 -11.77 -4.07
CA THR A 308 12.71 -13.11 -4.13
C THR A 308 11.98 -13.46 -2.84
N TYR A 309 12.63 -13.25 -1.69
CA TYR A 309 12.06 -13.57 -0.39
C TYR A 309 10.76 -12.79 -0.13
N ASN A 310 10.83 -11.46 -0.23
CA ASN A 310 9.67 -10.61 0.09
C ASN A 310 8.51 -10.80 -0.89
N SER A 311 8.81 -10.99 -2.19
CA SER A 311 7.77 -11.28 -3.20
C SER A 311 7.07 -12.60 -2.91
N ASN A 312 7.82 -13.65 -2.61
CA ASN A 312 7.25 -14.97 -2.36
C ASN A 312 6.55 -15.03 -1.00
N LEU A 313 7.03 -14.30 0.02
CA LEU A 313 6.34 -14.15 1.29
C LEU A 313 4.95 -13.52 1.09
N ILE A 314 4.87 -12.43 0.32
CA ILE A 314 3.59 -11.76 0.04
C ILE A 314 2.65 -12.72 -0.68
N LYS A 315 3.14 -13.43 -1.69
CA LYS A 315 2.37 -14.44 -2.41
C LYS A 315 1.86 -15.53 -1.47
N HIS A 316 2.76 -16.10 -0.66
CA HIS A 316 2.44 -17.15 0.30
C HIS A 316 1.32 -16.70 1.27
N VAL A 317 1.46 -15.53 1.90
CA VAL A 317 0.44 -15.03 2.82
C VAL A 317 -0.89 -14.73 2.12
N THR A 318 -0.86 -14.25 0.88
CA THR A 318 -2.06 -13.93 0.09
C THR A 318 -2.80 -15.18 -0.40
N GLU A 319 -2.08 -16.24 -0.73
CA GLU A 319 -2.65 -17.54 -1.13
C GLU A 319 -3.22 -18.32 0.06
N LYS A 320 -2.83 -17.95 1.29
CA LYS A 320 -3.33 -18.50 2.56
C LYS A 320 -3.20 -20.03 2.67
N PRO A 321 -2.08 -20.66 2.24
CA PRO A 321 -1.91 -22.10 2.42
C PRO A 321 -1.81 -22.50 3.91
N GLY A 322 -1.46 -21.56 4.79
CA GLY A 322 -1.08 -21.87 6.16
C GLY A 322 0.25 -22.61 6.20
N THR A 323 0.48 -23.38 7.27
CA THR A 323 1.68 -24.21 7.42
C THR A 323 1.33 -25.70 7.25
N PRO A 324 2.31 -26.60 7.03
CA PRO A 324 2.06 -28.04 6.99
C PRO A 324 1.32 -28.59 8.23
N MET A 325 1.65 -28.13 9.44
CA MET A 325 0.95 -28.56 10.66
C MET A 325 -0.41 -27.86 10.84
N ARG A 326 -0.61 -26.67 10.27
CA ARG A 326 -1.87 -25.91 10.33
C ARG A 326 -2.32 -25.42 8.95
N PRO A 327 -2.78 -26.32 8.06
CA PRO A 327 -3.23 -25.94 6.73
C PRO A 327 -4.42 -24.96 6.78
N GLY A 328 -4.38 -23.92 5.94
CA GLY A 328 -5.41 -22.88 5.84
C GLY A 328 -5.44 -21.87 7.01
N ALA A 329 -4.63 -22.06 8.05
CA ALA A 329 -4.51 -21.12 9.17
C ALA A 329 -3.29 -20.20 8.97
N GLN A 330 -3.40 -19.28 8.01
CA GLN A 330 -2.35 -18.34 7.67
C GLN A 330 -2.15 -17.27 8.77
N ALA A 331 -0.91 -17.11 9.23
CA ALA A 331 -0.55 -15.99 10.10
C ALA A 331 -0.42 -14.68 9.29
N SER A 332 -0.83 -13.56 9.89
CA SER A 332 -0.49 -12.25 9.35
C SER A 332 0.97 -11.93 9.64
N VAL A 333 1.59 -11.15 8.76
CA VAL A 333 3.04 -10.86 8.83
C VAL A 333 3.32 -9.39 8.60
N TYR A 334 4.41 -8.88 9.18
CA TYR A 334 4.96 -7.56 8.88
C TYR A 334 6.34 -7.72 8.27
N ILE A 335 6.52 -7.18 7.06
CA ILE A 335 7.82 -7.14 6.38
C ILE A 335 8.70 -6.14 7.12
N TYR A 336 9.90 -6.58 7.46
CA TYR A 336 10.99 -5.80 7.98
C TYR A 336 11.96 -5.47 6.83
N GLU A 337 11.94 -4.26 6.27
CA GLU A 337 11.11 -3.09 6.66
C GLU A 337 10.74 -2.18 5.49
N LEU A 338 10.00 -1.08 5.72
CA LEU A 338 9.58 -0.19 4.64
C LEU A 338 10.76 0.58 4.02
N PHE A 339 11.65 1.14 4.84
CA PHE A 339 12.75 2.00 4.41
C PHE A 339 14.10 1.48 4.86
N ASN A 340 15.13 1.61 4.03
CA ASN A 340 16.52 1.41 4.48
C ASN A 340 16.85 2.42 5.59
N GLU A 341 17.32 1.90 6.73
CA GLU A 341 17.76 2.68 7.89
C GLU A 341 19.27 2.99 7.83
N ASP A 342 19.67 3.98 7.02
CA ASP A 342 21.08 4.35 6.80
C ASP A 342 21.82 4.87 8.05
N LEU A 343 21.10 5.22 9.11
CA LEU A 343 21.67 5.61 10.40
C LEU A 343 21.76 4.44 11.40
N ARG A 344 21.31 3.25 11.02
CA ARG A 344 21.32 2.08 11.91
C ARG A 344 22.74 1.57 12.12
N PRO A 345 23.21 1.42 13.38
CA PRO A 345 24.52 0.88 13.66
C PRO A 345 24.55 -0.64 13.46
N GLY A 346 25.70 -1.18 13.09
CA GLY A 346 25.89 -2.63 12.98
C GLY A 346 26.58 -3.03 11.68
N PRO A 347 26.46 -4.32 11.28
CA PRO A 347 26.84 -4.78 9.94
C PRO A 347 26.17 -3.95 8.85
N ALA A 348 26.77 -3.93 7.66
CA ALA A 348 26.22 -3.20 6.51
C ALA A 348 24.79 -3.63 6.16
N SER A 349 24.41 -4.87 6.48
CA SER A 349 23.06 -5.38 6.28
C SER A 349 22.00 -4.69 7.12
N GLU A 350 22.32 -4.24 8.34
CA GLU A 350 21.35 -3.56 9.21
C GLU A 350 20.78 -2.29 8.55
N ALA A 351 21.57 -1.60 7.72
CA ALA A 351 21.10 -0.43 6.99
C ALA A 351 20.31 -0.74 5.70
N ASN A 352 20.11 -2.02 5.34
CA ASN A 352 19.69 -2.44 3.99
C ASN A 352 18.54 -3.46 3.95
N TRP A 353 17.65 -3.46 4.95
CA TRP A 353 16.45 -4.33 5.00
C TRP A 353 15.21 -3.74 4.30
N GLY A 354 15.28 -2.47 3.91
CA GLY A 354 14.16 -1.72 3.35
C GLY A 354 13.68 -2.24 1.99
N LEU A 355 12.37 -2.12 1.77
CA LEU A 355 11.76 -2.21 0.43
C LEU A 355 12.09 -0.95 -0.42
N PHE A 356 12.22 0.19 0.25
CA PHE A 356 12.48 1.50 -0.36
C PHE A 356 13.66 2.21 0.34
N HIS A 357 14.28 3.18 -0.30
CA HIS A 357 15.13 4.16 0.35
C HIS A 357 14.27 5.20 1.07
N GLY A 358 14.84 5.96 2.01
CA GLY A 358 14.11 6.96 2.80
C GLY A 358 13.31 7.99 1.98
N ASN A 359 13.77 8.28 0.76
CA ASN A 359 13.11 9.18 -0.20
C ASN A 359 11.93 8.55 -0.96
N GLY A 360 11.60 7.28 -0.70
CA GLY A 360 10.52 6.55 -1.37
C GLY A 360 10.92 5.85 -2.68
N THR A 361 12.19 5.92 -3.12
CA THR A 361 12.65 5.16 -4.29
C THR A 361 12.78 3.67 -3.94
N PRO A 362 12.39 2.74 -4.82
CA PRO A 362 12.47 1.31 -4.52
C PRO A 362 13.92 0.80 -4.51
N VAL A 363 14.29 -0.01 -3.51
CA VAL A 363 15.61 -0.68 -3.48
C VAL A 363 15.67 -1.79 -4.53
N TYR A 364 14.55 -2.50 -4.68
CA TYR A 364 14.27 -3.54 -5.67
C TYR A 364 12.75 -3.62 -5.90
N LEU A 365 12.35 -4.34 -6.95
CA LEU A 365 10.96 -4.41 -7.40
C LEU A 365 10.32 -5.73 -7.04
N LEU A 366 9.22 -5.69 -6.31
CA LEU A 366 8.50 -6.88 -5.87
C LEU A 366 7.66 -7.49 -7.01
N HIS A 367 7.75 -8.81 -7.14
CA HIS A 367 7.03 -9.63 -8.10
C HIS A 367 5.78 -10.24 -7.42
N VAL A 368 4.75 -9.43 -7.20
CA VAL A 368 3.51 -9.88 -6.55
C VAL A 368 2.43 -10.14 -7.60
N THR A 369 1.93 -11.38 -7.67
CA THR A 369 0.78 -11.75 -8.50
C THR A 369 -0.42 -12.02 -7.59
N GLY A 370 -1.47 -11.20 -7.65
CA GLY A 370 -2.62 -11.36 -6.75
C GLY A 370 -3.74 -10.33 -6.94
N LYS A 371 -4.97 -10.70 -6.54
CA LYS A 371 -6.20 -9.91 -6.67
C LYS A 371 -6.34 -8.79 -5.62
N ASP A 372 -5.55 -8.83 -4.56
CA ASP A 372 -5.61 -7.86 -3.49
C ASP A 372 -4.43 -6.90 -3.63
N GLY A 373 -4.76 -5.63 -3.86
CA GLY A 373 -3.87 -4.56 -4.30
C GLY A 373 -2.67 -4.23 -3.42
N PHE A 374 -2.27 -5.03 -2.42
CA PHE A 374 -1.04 -4.85 -1.68
C PHE A 374 0.15 -5.08 -2.64
N LEU A 375 0.77 -3.99 -3.09
CA LEU A 375 1.75 -4.01 -4.20
C LEU A 375 1.17 -4.66 -5.49
N GLY A 376 -0.16 -4.62 -5.63
CA GLY A 376 -0.92 -5.39 -6.62
C GLY A 376 -1.11 -4.63 -7.92
N ASN A 377 -0.08 -4.65 -8.74
CA ASN A 377 -0.13 -5.01 -10.15
C ASN A 377 1.22 -5.69 -10.40
N ASP A 378 1.34 -6.62 -11.34
CA ASP A 378 2.67 -7.06 -11.77
C ASP A 378 3.48 -5.80 -12.12
N THR A 379 4.39 -5.40 -11.23
CA THR A 379 5.03 -4.09 -11.37
C THR A 379 5.97 -4.10 -12.56
N THR A 380 6.38 -5.29 -13.04
CA THR A 380 7.14 -5.44 -14.28
C THR A 380 6.44 -4.74 -15.47
N ASP A 381 5.11 -4.66 -15.46
CA ASP A 381 4.36 -3.98 -16.52
C ASP A 381 4.24 -2.45 -16.35
N ARG A 382 4.59 -1.88 -15.20
CA ARG A 382 4.59 -0.43 -14.95
C ARG A 382 5.91 0.07 -14.35
N THR A 383 7.01 -0.52 -14.80
CA THR A 383 8.35 -0.03 -14.47
C THR A 383 8.81 1.04 -15.44
N PHE A 384 9.55 2.01 -14.89
CA PHE A 384 10.28 3.01 -15.61
C PHE A 384 11.76 2.91 -15.27
N CYS A 385 12.65 3.32 -16.16
CA CYS A 385 14.08 3.41 -15.85
C CYS A 385 14.48 4.86 -15.71
N ILE A 386 14.96 5.26 -14.54
CA ILE A 386 15.40 6.63 -14.24
C ILE A 386 16.89 6.66 -13.93
N ALA A 387 17.50 7.84 -13.98
CA ALA A 387 18.87 8.03 -13.53
C ALA A 387 18.94 7.92 -12.00
N ALA A 388 19.84 7.07 -11.49
CA ALA A 388 19.96 6.77 -10.06
C ALA A 388 20.44 8.01 -9.26
N ASP A 389 19.74 8.36 -8.18
CA ASP A 389 19.94 9.60 -7.41
C ASP A 389 21.38 9.77 -6.87
N ASP A 390 22.04 8.66 -6.57
CA ASP A 390 23.39 8.57 -6.02
C ASP A 390 24.48 8.35 -7.08
N ALA A 391 24.12 8.21 -8.36
CA ALA A 391 25.09 8.04 -9.44
C ALA A 391 25.86 9.33 -9.73
N ASP A 392 27.17 9.19 -9.97
CA ASP A 392 28.04 10.29 -10.39
C ASP A 392 27.50 10.93 -11.68
N GLU A 393 27.36 12.26 -11.68
CA GLU A 393 26.74 13.00 -12.79
C GLU A 393 27.47 12.80 -14.13
N LYS A 394 28.80 12.57 -14.11
CA LYS A 394 29.56 12.25 -15.34
C LYS A 394 29.27 10.84 -15.81
N ALA A 395 29.06 9.89 -14.90
CA ALA A 395 28.62 8.55 -15.24
C ALA A 395 27.19 8.56 -15.82
N VAL A 396 26.29 9.37 -15.26
CA VAL A 396 24.92 9.58 -15.78
C VAL A 396 24.95 10.20 -17.17
N GLN A 397 25.76 11.25 -17.39
CA GLN A 397 25.93 11.86 -18.70
C GLN A 397 26.47 10.87 -19.74
N ALA A 398 27.54 10.13 -19.40
CA ALA A 398 28.12 9.15 -20.31
C ALA A 398 27.15 8.01 -20.65
N ALA A 399 26.34 7.59 -19.68
CA ALA A 399 25.29 6.60 -19.89
C ALA A 399 24.16 7.15 -20.76
N MET A 400 23.76 8.41 -20.61
CA MET A 400 22.76 9.07 -21.44
C MET A 400 23.25 9.19 -22.90
N ASP A 401 24.49 9.64 -23.10
CA ASP A 401 25.13 9.72 -24.42
C ASP A 401 25.16 8.33 -25.08
N TRP A 402 25.42 7.29 -24.29
CA TRP A 402 25.36 5.91 -24.76
C TRP A 402 23.93 5.50 -25.15
N ALA A 403 22.92 5.79 -24.32
CA ALA A 403 21.54 5.43 -24.56
C ALA A 403 21.03 6.07 -25.88
N CYS A 404 21.21 7.38 -26.03
CA CYS A 404 20.78 8.14 -27.21
C CYS A 404 21.60 7.83 -28.46
N GLY A 405 22.85 7.39 -28.31
CA GLY A 405 23.75 7.03 -29.41
C GLY A 405 23.75 5.51 -29.69
N PRO A 406 24.76 4.77 -29.21
CA PRO A 406 24.86 3.31 -29.37
C PRO A 406 23.61 2.50 -28.99
N GLY A 407 22.91 2.90 -27.93
CA GLY A 407 21.68 2.26 -27.44
C GLY A 407 20.44 2.53 -28.31
N ARG A 408 20.53 3.51 -29.22
CA ARG A 408 19.49 3.89 -30.19
C ARG A 408 18.13 4.21 -29.56
N SER A 409 18.10 4.76 -28.35
CA SER A 409 16.86 5.32 -27.80
C SER A 409 16.48 6.61 -28.54
N ASP A 410 15.19 6.84 -28.70
CA ASP A 410 14.68 8.08 -29.29
C ASP A 410 14.78 9.21 -28.27
N CYS A 411 15.79 10.07 -28.41
CA CYS A 411 16.04 11.22 -27.54
C CYS A 411 15.63 12.55 -28.19
N THR A 412 14.74 12.53 -29.19
CA THR A 412 14.28 13.74 -29.87
C THR A 412 13.50 14.66 -28.95
N ALA A 413 12.60 14.11 -28.13
CA ALA A 413 11.72 14.91 -27.27
C ALA A 413 12.45 15.71 -26.17
N ILE A 414 13.72 15.36 -25.87
CA ILE A 414 14.58 16.04 -24.89
C ILE A 414 15.58 17.00 -25.54
N GLN A 415 15.45 17.29 -26.84
CA GLN A 415 16.29 18.29 -27.51
C GLN A 415 15.80 19.72 -27.24
N PRO A 416 16.69 20.73 -27.33
CA PRO A 416 16.29 22.13 -27.16
C PRO A 416 15.10 22.53 -28.05
N GLY A 417 14.03 22.99 -27.42
CA GLY A 417 12.79 23.41 -28.09
C GLY A 417 11.70 22.34 -28.21
N GLU A 418 11.96 21.12 -27.75
CA GLU A 418 11.01 20.02 -27.76
C GLU A 418 10.23 19.90 -26.43
N GLY A 419 9.11 19.16 -26.47
CA GLY A 419 8.12 19.14 -25.39
C GLY A 419 8.61 18.59 -24.04
N CYS A 420 9.74 17.88 -24.02
CA CYS A 420 10.31 17.23 -22.82
C CYS A 420 11.71 17.74 -22.50
N TYR A 421 12.07 18.92 -23.01
CA TYR A 421 13.34 19.56 -22.73
C TYR A 421 13.45 20.10 -21.29
N GLU A 422 12.33 20.49 -20.68
CA GLU A 422 12.32 21.02 -19.31
C GLU A 422 11.93 19.93 -18.28
N PRO A 423 12.58 19.89 -17.11
CA PRO A 423 13.71 20.74 -16.69
C PRO A 423 15.00 20.41 -17.46
N ASN A 424 15.74 21.44 -17.85
CA ASN A 424 17.01 21.32 -18.56
C ASN A 424 18.16 20.92 -17.60
N ASP A 425 18.16 19.65 -17.18
CA ASP A 425 19.22 19.04 -16.39
C ASP A 425 19.54 17.61 -16.83
N VAL A 426 20.79 17.19 -16.56
CA VAL A 426 21.34 15.91 -17.02
C VAL A 426 20.53 14.72 -16.50
N ARG A 427 20.04 14.78 -15.27
CA ARG A 427 19.32 13.67 -14.62
C ARG A 427 17.93 13.48 -15.24
N SER A 428 17.23 14.57 -15.51
CA SER A 428 15.91 14.55 -16.13
C SER A 428 15.99 14.04 -17.57
N HIS A 429 16.96 14.53 -18.35
CA HIS A 429 17.20 14.04 -19.71
C HIS A 429 17.66 12.58 -19.74
N ALA A 430 18.55 12.19 -18.82
CA ALA A 430 19.04 10.81 -18.71
C ALA A 430 17.90 9.86 -18.34
N SER A 431 17.01 10.25 -17.42
CA SER A 431 15.84 9.46 -17.05
C SER A 431 14.90 9.21 -18.22
N PHE A 432 14.69 10.22 -19.08
CA PHE A 432 13.95 10.04 -20.32
C PHE A 432 14.63 9.04 -21.27
N ALA A 433 15.94 9.22 -21.51
CA ALA A 433 16.72 8.39 -22.42
C ALA A 433 16.80 6.93 -21.93
N PHE A 434 17.02 6.74 -20.63
CA PHE A 434 17.09 5.44 -19.97
C PHE A 434 15.76 4.73 -20.01
N ASN A 435 14.67 5.44 -19.71
CA ASN A 435 13.35 4.85 -19.78
C ASN A 435 13.01 4.44 -21.21
N THR A 436 13.24 5.32 -22.19
CA THR A 436 12.96 5.00 -23.60
C THR A 436 13.72 3.77 -24.06
N TYR A 437 15.01 3.65 -23.70
CA TYR A 437 15.80 2.44 -23.95
C TYR A 437 15.19 1.22 -23.24
N TYR A 438 14.95 1.31 -21.93
CA TYR A 438 14.39 0.24 -21.11
C TYR A 438 13.06 -0.30 -21.65
N GLN A 439 12.15 0.59 -22.07
CA GLN A 439 10.89 0.20 -22.71
C GLN A 439 11.12 -0.47 -24.06
N SER A 440 12.04 0.06 -24.88
CA SER A 440 12.36 -0.53 -26.20
C SER A 440 12.94 -1.95 -26.11
N GLN A 441 13.63 -2.27 -25.01
CA GLN A 441 14.20 -3.59 -24.74
C GLN A 441 13.19 -4.56 -24.12
N GLY A 442 11.90 -4.22 -24.09
CA GLY A 442 10.88 -5.05 -23.45
C GLY A 442 11.12 -5.22 -21.95
N LYS A 443 11.76 -4.23 -21.31
CA LYS A 443 12.04 -4.20 -19.87
C LYS A 443 12.90 -5.36 -19.36
N ALA A 444 13.73 -5.92 -20.24
CA ALA A 444 14.59 -7.06 -19.92
C ALA A 444 15.50 -6.80 -18.71
N GLY A 445 15.74 -7.83 -17.88
CA GLY A 445 16.64 -7.73 -16.73
C GLY A 445 18.02 -7.21 -17.12
N GLY A 446 18.51 -6.18 -16.41
CA GLY A 446 19.79 -5.51 -16.70
C GLY A 446 19.73 -4.39 -17.74
N SER A 447 18.64 -4.21 -18.49
CA SER A 447 18.51 -3.13 -19.49
C SER A 447 18.43 -1.71 -18.88
N CYS A 448 18.20 -1.61 -17.58
CA CYS A 448 18.24 -0.35 -16.82
C CYS A 448 19.53 -0.18 -15.99
N TYR A 449 20.52 -1.07 -16.14
CA TYR A 449 21.69 -1.05 -15.26
C TYR A 449 22.62 0.14 -15.54
N PHE A 450 22.92 0.43 -16.82
CA PHE A 450 23.80 1.54 -17.23
C PHE A 450 25.09 1.69 -16.37
N GLN A 451 25.73 0.57 -16.02
CA GLN A 451 26.90 0.52 -15.14
C GLN A 451 26.68 1.13 -13.73
N GLY A 452 25.45 1.04 -13.21
CA GLY A 452 25.03 1.64 -11.95
C GLY A 452 24.44 3.04 -12.09
N ALA A 453 24.42 3.64 -13.29
CA ALA A 453 23.86 4.98 -13.49
C ALA A 453 22.31 5.00 -13.61
N GLY A 454 21.68 3.84 -13.87
CA GLY A 454 20.25 3.71 -13.99
C GLY A 454 19.62 2.86 -12.89
N MET A 455 18.38 3.17 -12.54
CA MET A 455 17.59 2.43 -11.57
C MET A 455 16.16 2.27 -12.05
N VAL A 456 15.60 1.07 -11.87
CA VAL A 456 14.20 0.82 -12.19
C VAL A 456 13.32 1.35 -11.06
N THR A 457 12.33 2.16 -11.41
CA THR A 457 11.32 2.70 -10.48
C THR A 457 9.92 2.22 -10.89
N THR A 458 9.01 2.14 -9.93
CA THR A 458 7.57 1.90 -10.14
C THR A 458 6.75 3.17 -10.07
N THR A 459 7.37 4.28 -9.68
CA THR A 459 6.77 5.60 -9.67
C THR A 459 7.00 6.24 -11.03
N ASP A 460 5.91 6.64 -11.69
CA ASP A 460 5.98 7.37 -12.95
C ASP A 460 6.75 8.70 -12.75
N PRO A 461 7.89 8.90 -13.44
CA PRO A 461 8.71 10.10 -13.29
C PRO A 461 7.99 11.41 -13.71
N ILE A 462 6.86 11.31 -14.40
CA ILE A 462 6.15 12.47 -15.00
C ILE A 462 5.30 13.25 -13.97
N HIS A 463 5.10 12.72 -12.76
CA HIS A 463 4.24 13.37 -11.75
C HIS A 463 5.01 14.12 -10.66
N GLY A 464 6.12 14.77 -11.03
CA GLY A 464 6.64 15.89 -10.27
C GLY A 464 5.65 17.06 -10.32
N HIS A 465 4.76 17.13 -9.32
CA HIS A 465 3.87 18.25 -9.00
C HIS A 465 3.10 18.91 -10.15
N LEU A 466 1.87 18.45 -10.39
CA LEU A 466 0.75 19.37 -10.63
C LEU A 466 -0.13 19.31 -9.39
N THR A 467 -0.27 20.44 -8.71
CA THR A 467 -1.15 20.50 -7.53
C THR A 467 -2.60 20.42 -7.99
N GLU A 468 -3.46 19.84 -7.15
CA GLU A 468 -4.92 19.71 -7.37
C GLU A 468 -5.60 21.02 -7.83
N ALA A 469 -4.98 22.18 -7.55
CA ALA A 469 -5.41 23.50 -7.97
C ALA A 469 -5.31 23.75 -9.49
N GLU A 470 -4.33 23.19 -10.19
CA GLU A 470 -4.08 23.48 -11.61
C GLU A 470 -4.99 22.68 -12.54
N LEU A 471 -5.40 21.47 -12.12
CA LEU A 471 -6.36 20.64 -12.86
C LEU A 471 -7.77 21.25 -12.83
N VAL A 472 -8.16 21.86 -11.71
CA VAL A 472 -9.45 22.55 -11.55
C VAL A 472 -9.52 23.78 -12.46
N LEU A 473 -8.44 24.56 -12.53
CA LEU A 473 -8.32 25.72 -13.41
C LEU A 473 -8.42 25.35 -14.91
N ALA A 474 -7.88 24.21 -15.31
CA ALA A 474 -7.96 23.73 -16.69
C ALA A 474 -9.38 23.26 -17.09
N VAL A 475 -10.09 22.59 -16.16
CA VAL A 475 -11.45 22.10 -16.38
C VAL A 475 -12.47 23.25 -16.38
N ASP A 476 -12.31 24.24 -15.50
CA ASP A 476 -13.18 25.42 -15.45
C ASP A 476 -13.07 26.25 -16.75
N CYS A 477 -11.87 26.40 -17.30
CA CYS A 477 -11.65 27.05 -18.60
C CYS A 477 -12.36 26.31 -19.76
N LEU A 478 -12.32 24.98 -19.77
CA LEU A 478 -12.95 24.17 -20.81
C LEU A 478 -14.48 24.30 -20.79
N ILE A 479 -15.07 24.30 -19.59
CA ILE A 479 -16.53 24.44 -19.39
C ILE A 479 -17.01 25.79 -19.92
N VAL A 480 -16.27 26.88 -19.65
CA VAL A 480 -16.59 28.22 -20.15
C VAL A 480 -16.54 28.28 -21.68
N VAL A 481 -15.55 27.66 -22.32
CA VAL A 481 -15.44 27.61 -23.79
C VAL A 481 -16.61 26.85 -24.42
N VAL A 482 -16.99 25.71 -23.85
CA VAL A 482 -18.11 24.88 -24.34
C VAL A 482 -19.43 25.62 -24.20
N LEU A 483 -19.69 26.23 -23.04
CA LEU A 483 -20.90 27.03 -22.80
C LEU A 483 -21.00 28.21 -23.77
N CYS A 484 -19.88 28.84 -24.10
CA CYS A 484 -19.83 29.95 -25.04
C CYS A 484 -20.20 29.50 -26.48
N GLN A 485 -19.74 28.33 -26.93
CA GLN A 485 -20.10 27.79 -28.26
C GLN A 485 -21.54 27.27 -28.34
N VAL A 486 -22.07 26.73 -27.26
CA VAL A 486 -23.49 26.35 -27.18
C VAL A 486 -24.38 27.60 -27.25
N CYS A 487 -23.99 28.71 -26.60
CA CYS A 487 -24.73 29.96 -26.70
C CYS A 487 -24.63 30.63 -28.08
N LYS A 488 -23.48 30.56 -28.79
CA LYS A 488 -23.39 31.01 -30.19
C LYS A 488 -24.37 30.26 -31.09
N SER A 489 -24.42 28.93 -30.92
CA SER A 489 -25.31 28.05 -31.69
C SER A 489 -26.79 28.30 -31.39
N ALA A 490 -27.14 28.59 -30.13
CA ALA A 490 -28.53 28.81 -29.72
C ALA A 490 -29.08 30.22 -30.06
N LEU A 491 -28.21 31.22 -30.18
CA LEU A 491 -28.59 32.61 -30.49
C LEU A 491 -28.48 32.96 -31.98
N GLY A 492 -27.86 32.10 -32.80
CA GLY A 492 -27.72 32.31 -34.24
C GLY A 492 -26.84 33.51 -34.59
N VAL A 493 -25.77 33.74 -33.81
CA VAL A 493 -24.85 34.87 -34.00
C VAL A 493 -23.49 34.32 -34.41
N GLU A 494 -22.98 34.72 -35.59
CA GLU A 494 -21.68 34.26 -36.11
C GLU A 494 -20.48 34.79 -35.31
N ARG A 495 -20.67 35.82 -34.48
CA ARG A 495 -19.66 36.37 -33.55
C ARG A 495 -20.30 36.77 -32.23
N LEU A 496 -19.84 36.16 -31.13
CA LEU A 496 -19.77 36.83 -29.83
C LEU A 496 -18.34 37.38 -29.76
N ASP A 497 -18.18 38.66 -30.11
CA ASP A 497 -16.90 39.33 -29.91
C ASP A 497 -16.73 39.58 -28.40
N LEU A 498 -15.71 38.96 -27.81
CA LEU A 498 -15.23 39.32 -26.47
C LEU A 498 -14.65 40.73 -26.57
N ILE A 499 -15.38 41.72 -26.06
CA ILE A 499 -14.94 43.11 -26.07
C ILE A 499 -13.79 43.24 -25.07
N GLY A 500 -12.55 43.34 -25.58
CA GLY A 500 -11.39 43.74 -24.79
C GLY A 500 -11.49 45.19 -24.31
N PRO A 501 -10.69 45.59 -23.31
CA PRO A 501 -10.90 46.81 -22.57
C PRO A 501 -10.38 48.02 -23.36
N SER A 502 -11.20 48.61 -24.23
CA SER A 502 -11.04 50.03 -24.58
C SER A 502 -12.33 50.61 -25.17
N HIS A 503 -12.66 51.81 -24.70
CA HIS A 503 -13.69 52.73 -25.18
C HIS A 503 -15.17 52.50 -24.80
N SER A 504 -15.52 53.23 -23.75
CA SER A 504 -16.77 53.97 -23.54
C SER A 504 -17.62 54.25 -24.78
N ALA A 505 -18.69 53.48 -24.97
CA ALA A 505 -19.96 53.96 -25.52
C ALA A 505 -21.05 52.90 -25.35
N ILE A 506 -21.93 53.08 -24.37
CA ILE A 506 -23.30 52.56 -24.46
C ILE A 506 -23.98 53.33 -25.59
N SER A 507 -23.78 52.87 -26.83
CA SER A 507 -24.53 53.39 -27.97
C SER A 507 -25.87 52.65 -28.02
N GLN A 508 -26.94 53.44 -27.96
CA GLN A 508 -28.34 53.03 -28.01
C GLN A 508 -28.71 52.35 -29.34
N ARG A 509 -28.16 51.15 -29.62
CA ARG A 509 -28.56 50.32 -30.77
C ARG A 509 -29.08 48.93 -30.38
N GLU A 510 -29.30 48.68 -29.08
CA GLU A 510 -29.93 47.45 -28.56
C GLU A 510 -31.35 47.64 -28.00
N LYS A 511 -31.98 48.82 -28.14
CA LYS A 511 -33.41 49.00 -27.79
C LYS A 511 -34.40 48.54 -28.87
N GLY A 512 -33.90 48.11 -30.03
CA GLY A 512 -34.74 47.76 -31.20
C GLY A 512 -34.95 46.26 -31.46
N ARG A 513 -34.19 45.36 -30.82
CA ARG A 513 -34.29 43.90 -31.07
C ARG A 513 -34.61 43.08 -29.80
N HIS A 514 -35.07 43.76 -28.74
CA HIS A 514 -35.55 43.17 -27.49
C HIS A 514 -37.09 43.02 -27.40
N LYS A 515 -37.74 42.68 -28.52
CA LYS A 515 -39.18 42.33 -28.50
C LYS A 515 -39.52 40.87 -28.82
N ASN A 516 -38.54 40.02 -29.17
CA ASN A 516 -38.79 38.59 -29.41
C ASN A 516 -38.02 37.59 -28.51
N ALA A 517 -37.17 38.04 -27.57
CA ALA A 517 -36.57 37.16 -26.55
C ALA A 517 -37.53 36.81 -25.39
N LYS A 518 -38.84 36.69 -25.65
CA LYS A 518 -39.86 36.34 -24.67
C LYS A 518 -40.47 34.94 -24.86
N LYS A 519 -40.00 34.12 -25.81
CA LYS A 519 -40.58 32.79 -26.04
C LYS A 519 -39.62 31.60 -26.05
N ASN A 520 -38.31 31.78 -25.81
CA ASN A 520 -37.38 30.64 -25.67
C ASN A 520 -36.58 30.71 -24.34
N PRO A 521 -36.69 29.71 -23.45
CA PRO A 521 -35.94 29.68 -22.19
C PRO A 521 -34.41 29.64 -22.35
N LEU A 522 -33.88 29.06 -23.43
CA LEU A 522 -32.43 29.05 -23.72
C LEU A 522 -31.85 30.44 -23.97
N SER A 523 -32.61 31.31 -24.65
CA SER A 523 -32.18 32.69 -24.95
C SER A 523 -32.09 33.54 -23.68
N ARG A 524 -32.96 33.31 -22.69
CA ARG A 524 -32.90 33.99 -21.38
C ARG A 524 -31.72 33.51 -20.53
N MET A 525 -31.36 32.23 -20.63
CA MET A 525 -30.21 31.65 -19.96
C MET A 525 -28.90 32.23 -20.52
N CYS A 526 -28.76 32.27 -21.85
CA CYS A 526 -27.56 32.81 -22.49
C CYS A 526 -27.36 34.32 -22.23
N VAL A 527 -28.43 35.13 -22.21
CA VAL A 527 -28.34 36.58 -21.86
C VAL A 527 -27.94 36.82 -20.41
N ARG A 528 -28.34 35.93 -19.47
CA ARG A 528 -27.90 36.00 -18.07
C ARG A 528 -26.47 35.51 -17.87
N LEU A 529 -26.03 34.51 -18.65
CA LEU A 529 -24.64 34.06 -18.68
C LEU A 529 -23.70 35.16 -19.18
N THR A 530 -24.07 35.91 -20.23
CA THR A 530 -23.24 37.02 -20.75
C THR A 530 -23.11 38.16 -19.75
N ALA A 531 -24.16 38.43 -18.97
CA ALA A 531 -24.12 39.42 -17.89
C ALA A 531 -23.27 38.95 -16.68
N PHE A 532 -23.20 37.64 -16.42
CA PHE A 532 -22.39 37.07 -15.34
C PHE A 532 -20.90 37.04 -15.70
N VAL A 533 -20.56 36.65 -16.94
CA VAL A 533 -19.17 36.67 -17.46
C VAL A 533 -18.61 38.11 -17.53
N ALA A 534 -19.46 39.10 -17.83
CA ALA A 534 -19.06 40.51 -17.81
C ALA A 534 -18.81 41.07 -16.40
N TYR A 535 -19.37 40.44 -15.36
CA TYR A 535 -19.16 40.83 -13.96
C TYR A 535 -17.93 40.11 -13.34
N ASP A 536 -17.61 38.91 -13.83
CA ASP A 536 -16.55 38.05 -13.30
C ASP A 536 -15.14 38.40 -13.82
N GLN A 537 -15.02 39.07 -14.97
CA GLN A 537 -13.73 39.56 -15.48
C GLN A 537 -13.12 40.72 -14.67
N GLN A 538 -13.79 41.18 -13.61
CA GLN A 538 -13.31 42.30 -12.79
C GLN A 538 -12.40 41.89 -11.62
N MET A 539 -12.18 40.59 -11.35
CA MET A 539 -11.32 40.15 -10.24
C MET A 539 -10.30 39.08 -10.68
N ASN A 540 -9.01 39.34 -10.39
CA ASN A 540 -7.90 38.41 -10.60
C ASN A 540 -8.15 37.08 -9.86
N CYS A 541 -7.89 35.95 -10.54
CA CYS A 541 -7.99 34.55 -10.08
C CYS A 541 -7.07 34.16 -8.89
N GLY A 542 -6.67 35.10 -8.03
CA GLY A 542 -5.76 34.87 -6.91
C GLY A 542 -6.40 34.75 -5.52
N GLN A 543 -7.70 35.00 -5.33
CA GLN A 543 -8.30 34.97 -3.98
C GLN A 543 -9.74 34.44 -3.90
N GLN A 544 -9.87 33.32 -3.17
CA GLN A 544 -10.98 32.86 -2.31
C GLN A 544 -12.24 32.13 -2.86
N HIS A 545 -12.25 30.81 -2.61
CA HIS A 545 -13.15 29.93 -1.84
C HIS A 545 -14.55 30.34 -1.24
N ARG A 546 -15.19 31.49 -1.53
CA ARG A 546 -16.46 31.86 -0.84
C ARG A 546 -17.77 31.94 -1.63
N SER A 547 -17.76 31.78 -2.96
CA SER A 547 -18.99 31.97 -3.78
C SER A 547 -19.67 30.69 -4.28
N TYR A 548 -19.07 29.50 -4.11
CA TYR A 548 -19.62 28.24 -4.66
C TYR A 548 -20.93 27.78 -3.99
N HIS A 549 -21.17 28.15 -2.73
CA HIS A 549 -22.40 27.75 -2.03
C HIS A 549 -23.65 28.50 -2.52
N GLU A 550 -23.53 29.73 -3.02
CA GLU A 550 -24.67 30.48 -3.54
C GLU A 550 -25.05 30.07 -4.97
N VAL A 551 -24.07 29.70 -5.81
CA VAL A 551 -24.30 29.28 -7.20
C VAL A 551 -25.04 27.93 -7.25
N THR A 552 -24.61 26.96 -6.43
CA THR A 552 -25.27 25.63 -6.36
C THR A 552 -26.69 25.73 -5.80
N PHE A 553 -26.94 26.64 -4.85
CA PHE A 553 -28.27 26.88 -4.28
C PHE A 553 -29.21 27.61 -5.25
N PHE A 554 -28.69 28.51 -6.08
CA PHE A 554 -29.46 29.20 -7.12
C PHE A 554 -29.90 28.23 -8.24
N PHE A 555 -29.03 27.28 -8.63
CA PHE A 555 -29.37 26.25 -9.61
C PHE A 555 -30.32 25.18 -9.07
N GLN A 556 -30.15 24.72 -7.83
CA GLN A 556 -31.04 23.72 -7.22
C GLN A 556 -32.46 24.26 -6.92
N SER A 557 -32.60 25.57 -6.65
CA SER A 557 -33.89 26.17 -6.32
C SER A 557 -34.79 26.43 -7.55
N HIS A 558 -34.22 26.65 -8.74
CA HIS A 558 -35.00 26.96 -9.95
C HIS A 558 -35.29 25.78 -10.89
N LEU A 559 -34.68 24.61 -10.66
CA LEU A 559 -34.90 23.40 -11.47
C LEU A 559 -36.12 22.56 -11.04
N ARG A 560 -36.78 22.86 -9.91
CA ARG A 560 -37.98 22.13 -9.44
C ARG A 560 -39.27 22.42 -10.21
N TYR A 561 -39.26 23.28 -11.23
CA TYR A 561 -40.48 23.76 -11.90
C TYR A 561 -40.60 23.48 -13.41
N TYR A 562 -39.75 22.64 -14.01
CA TYR A 562 -39.82 22.39 -15.46
C TYR A 562 -39.95 20.90 -15.81
N THR A 563 -41.02 20.58 -16.55
CA THR A 563 -41.45 19.23 -16.91
C THR A 563 -40.59 18.56 -17.98
N PHE A 564 -40.25 17.30 -17.69
CA PHE A 564 -39.81 16.17 -18.51
C PHE A 564 -39.67 16.37 -20.04
N SER A 565 -38.43 16.51 -20.51
CA SER A 565 -37.84 15.79 -21.66
C SER A 565 -36.49 16.34 -22.12
N ARG A 566 -36.06 17.52 -21.62
CA ARG A 566 -34.75 18.12 -22.00
C ARG A 566 -33.77 18.32 -20.84
N VAL A 567 -34.16 17.96 -19.62
CA VAL A 567 -33.28 17.89 -18.43
C VAL A 567 -32.39 16.63 -18.48
N ALA A 568 -32.81 15.58 -19.19
CA ALA A 568 -32.02 14.36 -19.36
C ALA A 568 -30.68 14.62 -20.08
N TYR A 569 -30.64 15.53 -21.06
CA TYR A 569 -29.41 15.89 -21.77
C TYR A 569 -28.43 16.70 -20.91
N PHE A 570 -28.94 17.55 -20.01
CA PHE A 570 -28.10 18.38 -19.14
C PHE A 570 -27.56 17.58 -17.94
N VAL A 571 -28.37 16.69 -17.38
CA VAL A 571 -27.90 15.72 -16.37
C VAL A 571 -26.95 14.72 -17.02
N GLN A 572 -27.16 14.29 -18.26
CA GLN A 572 -26.19 13.46 -18.98
C GLN A 572 -24.88 14.18 -19.22
N ILE A 573 -24.83 15.48 -19.56
CA ILE A 573 -23.54 16.18 -19.73
C ILE A 573 -22.83 16.34 -18.38
N PHE A 574 -23.56 16.62 -17.29
CA PHE A 574 -22.97 16.68 -15.95
C PHE A 574 -22.51 15.31 -15.44
N ASP A 575 -23.26 14.24 -15.68
CA ASP A 575 -22.86 12.86 -15.39
C ASP A 575 -21.72 12.40 -16.30
N TYR A 576 -21.69 12.82 -17.58
CA TYR A 576 -20.57 12.51 -18.48
C TYR A 576 -19.31 13.27 -18.09
N SER A 577 -19.42 14.52 -17.63
CA SER A 577 -18.28 15.30 -17.11
C SER A 577 -17.81 14.80 -15.74
N TYR A 578 -18.72 14.35 -14.87
CA TYR A 578 -18.39 13.72 -13.60
C TYR A 578 -17.80 12.32 -13.80
N GLN A 579 -18.30 11.54 -14.77
CA GLN A 579 -17.69 10.29 -15.22
C GLN A 579 -16.35 10.53 -15.93
N LEU A 580 -16.18 11.61 -16.71
CA LEU A 580 -14.89 12.01 -17.31
C LEU A 580 -13.90 12.57 -16.26
N SER A 581 -14.36 13.02 -15.08
CA SER A 581 -13.46 13.28 -13.95
C SER A 581 -13.06 12.01 -13.19
N GLN A 582 -13.82 10.91 -13.35
CA GLN A 582 -13.46 9.58 -12.82
C GLN A 582 -12.71 8.70 -13.84
N TYR A 583 -12.79 9.03 -15.13
CA TYR A 583 -12.00 8.45 -16.20
C TYR A 583 -11.09 9.54 -16.76
N HIS A 584 -9.82 9.58 -16.35
CA HIS A 584 -8.79 10.43 -16.95
C HIS A 584 -8.88 10.45 -18.48
N ILE A 585 -9.54 11.46 -19.04
CA ILE A 585 -9.45 11.82 -20.45
C ILE A 585 -9.22 13.32 -20.48
N LEU A 586 -7.94 13.69 -20.32
CA LEU A 586 -7.45 14.98 -20.81
C LEU A 586 -7.64 15.01 -22.34
N PRO A 587 -7.88 16.19 -22.94
CA PRO A 587 -7.87 16.32 -24.39
C PRO A 587 -6.50 15.87 -24.91
N GLN A 588 -6.50 14.97 -25.90
CA GLN A 588 -5.30 14.50 -26.57
C GLN A 588 -4.59 15.66 -27.29
N GLY A 589 -3.60 16.27 -26.63
CA GLY A 589 -2.82 17.36 -27.20
C GLY A 589 -1.54 17.74 -26.44
N HIS A 590 -1.28 17.20 -25.25
CA HIS A 590 0.03 17.26 -24.63
C HIS A 590 0.53 15.83 -24.49
N ASP A 591 1.43 15.43 -25.39
CA ASP A 591 2.10 14.15 -25.31
C ASP A 591 2.82 14.05 -23.96
N SER A 592 2.43 13.05 -23.17
CA SER A 592 3.11 12.71 -21.92
C SER A 592 4.57 12.41 -22.26
N CYS A 593 5.49 13.08 -21.58
CA CYS A 593 6.92 13.08 -21.86
C CYS A 593 7.63 11.74 -21.67
N ILE A 594 6.93 10.62 -21.75
CA ILE A 594 7.49 9.26 -21.73
C ILE A 594 6.75 8.31 -22.70
N PHE A 595 5.62 8.69 -23.32
CA PHE A 595 4.83 7.78 -24.16
C PHE A 595 4.87 8.13 -25.66
N VAL A 596 6.02 7.89 -26.30
CA VAL A 596 6.12 7.79 -27.76
C VAL A 596 6.69 6.42 -28.13
N GLY A 597 5.89 5.36 -28.02
CA GLY A 597 6.37 4.00 -28.35
C GLY A 597 5.30 2.94 -28.63
N SER A 598 4.05 3.13 -28.24
CA SER A 598 3.01 2.08 -28.33
C SER A 598 2.22 2.03 -29.65
N LYS A 599 2.70 2.66 -30.74
CA LYS A 599 2.00 2.64 -32.05
C LYS A 599 2.55 1.69 -33.11
N LEU A 600 3.53 0.83 -32.83
CA LEU A 600 4.11 -0.07 -33.84
C LEU A 600 3.70 -1.55 -33.79
N TYR A 601 2.79 -1.97 -32.89
CA TYR A 601 2.24 -3.33 -32.90
C TYR A 601 0.71 -3.33 -33.00
N SER A 602 0.19 -2.92 -34.16
CA SER A 602 -1.12 -3.38 -34.65
C SER A 602 -1.23 -3.10 -36.15
N ASN A 603 -0.88 -4.09 -36.98
CA ASN A 603 -1.49 -4.35 -38.31
C ASN A 603 -0.59 -5.24 -39.18
N VAL A 604 -0.60 -6.56 -38.95
CA VAL A 604 -0.63 -7.63 -39.97
C VAL A 604 -1.03 -8.89 -39.18
N THR A 605 -2.29 -9.34 -39.17
CA THR A 605 -2.84 -10.24 -40.18
C THR A 605 -4.36 -10.14 -40.20
N LYS A 606 -4.91 -9.65 -41.31
CA LYS A 606 -6.29 -9.96 -41.72
C LYS A 606 -6.33 -11.42 -42.15
N SER A 607 -7.32 -12.15 -41.65
CA SER A 607 -7.77 -13.41 -42.20
C SER A 607 -8.29 -13.20 -43.62
N ASP A 608 -7.75 -13.92 -44.59
CA ASP A 608 -8.48 -14.30 -45.80
C ASP A 608 -8.15 -15.77 -46.08
N GLY A 609 -9.21 -16.55 -46.32
CA GLY A 609 -9.17 -18.00 -46.45
C GLY A 609 -8.92 -18.51 -47.86
N ALA A 610 -8.80 -19.85 -47.91
CA ALA A 610 -8.89 -20.75 -49.06
C ALA A 610 -7.77 -20.69 -50.12
N ASN A 611 -6.90 -21.71 -50.15
CA ASN A 611 -7.09 -22.86 -51.05
C ASN A 611 -6.02 -23.96 -50.86
N THR A 612 -6.54 -25.18 -50.83
CA THR A 612 -6.03 -26.50 -51.27
C THR A 612 -4.61 -26.69 -51.85
N THR A 613 -4.07 -27.86 -51.48
CA THR A 613 -3.36 -28.90 -52.27
C THR A 613 -1.82 -29.06 -52.19
N THR A 614 -1.45 -30.26 -51.70
CA THR A 614 -0.38 -31.21 -52.16
C THR A 614 1.11 -30.95 -51.92
N THR A 615 1.67 -31.85 -51.10
CA THR A 615 2.89 -32.68 -51.31
C THR A 615 4.12 -32.09 -51.99
N GLN A 616 5.28 -32.12 -51.33
CA GLN A 616 6.35 -33.12 -51.57
C GLN A 616 7.61 -32.81 -50.75
N THR A 617 8.22 -33.91 -50.29
CA THR A 617 9.58 -34.10 -49.79
C THR A 617 10.66 -33.72 -50.81
N SER A 618 11.79 -33.17 -50.37
CA SER A 618 13.13 -33.54 -50.86
C SER A 618 14.26 -32.99 -50.00
N ASP A 619 15.24 -33.85 -49.78
CA ASP A 619 16.51 -33.71 -49.10
C ASP A 619 17.46 -32.65 -49.70
N ALA A 620 18.45 -32.18 -48.91
CA ALA A 620 19.88 -32.30 -49.20
C ALA A 620 20.76 -31.53 -48.18
N GLU A 621 21.69 -32.27 -47.57
CA GLU A 621 23.13 -31.98 -47.34
C GLU A 621 23.59 -30.50 -47.22
N GLY A 622 24.48 -30.09 -46.31
CA GLY A 622 25.50 -30.79 -45.54
C GLY A 622 26.61 -29.78 -45.17
N SER A 623 27.57 -30.26 -44.38
CA SER A 623 28.92 -29.70 -44.15
C SER A 623 29.11 -28.79 -42.92
N ALA A 624 29.84 -29.39 -41.98
CA ALA A 624 30.54 -28.79 -40.87
C ALA A 624 31.75 -27.97 -41.33
N GLU A 625 32.16 -26.95 -40.56
CA GLU A 625 33.57 -26.76 -40.25
C GLU A 625 33.79 -26.00 -38.94
N ARG A 626 34.82 -26.45 -38.24
CA ARG A 626 35.34 -26.02 -36.94
C ARG A 626 36.61 -25.18 -37.20
N VAL A 627 37.15 -24.54 -36.15
CA VAL A 627 38.42 -23.77 -36.09
C VAL A 627 38.22 -22.30 -36.52
N ASN A 628 38.45 -21.28 -35.68
CA ASN A 628 39.41 -21.07 -34.60
C ASN A 628 38.74 -20.46 -33.36
#